data_AF-A0A2N1MXF4-F1
#
_entry.id   AF-A0A2N1MXF4-F1
#
_cell.length_a   1.000
_cell.length_b   1.000
_cell.length_c   1.000
_cell.angle_alpha   90.00
_cell.angle_beta   90.00
_cell.angle_gamma   90.00
#
_symmetry.space_group_name_H-M   'P 1'
#
loop_
_entity.id
_entity.type
_entity.pdbx_description
1 polymer ?
#
loop_
_entity_poly.entity_id
_entity_poly.type
_entity_poly.pdbx_seq_one_letter_code
_entity_poly.pdbx_strand_id
1 'polypeptide(L)'
;MKESHNFWEFFTLVKNDNNKSNAKAVCICCSQNVGGLAIAQVTPGCFTFNKTRLCRNHLTNCENFKSLYSKEEITEILSCSVPKDSKKKSKNCNEDTSDEEEEEEEREEDFNLQNQPKR
;
A
#
# COMPACT_ATOMS: atom_id res chain seq x y z
N MET A 1 -11.56 -25.69 2.83
CA MET A 1 -12.01 -24.35 3.26
C MET A 1 -10.91 -23.39 2.90
N LYS A 2 -11.13 -22.46 1.97
CA LYS A 2 -10.13 -21.43 1.66
C LYS A 2 -10.22 -20.37 2.75
N GLU A 3 -9.21 -20.25 3.59
CA GLU A 3 -9.11 -19.17 4.57
C GLU A 3 -9.12 -17.84 3.81
N SER A 4 -10.00 -16.94 4.21
CA SER A 4 -10.06 -15.59 3.66
C SER A 4 -8.81 -14.83 4.08
N HIS A 5 -7.92 -14.57 3.13
CA HIS A 5 -6.71 -13.77 3.34
C HIS A 5 -7.11 -12.36 3.77
N ASN A 6 -6.78 -11.99 5.00
CA ASN A 6 -6.89 -10.59 5.41
C ASN A 6 -5.76 -9.81 4.74
N PHE A 7 -6.05 -8.65 4.13
CA PHE A 7 -5.05 -7.78 3.51
C PHE A 7 -3.86 -7.49 4.42
N TRP A 8 -4.07 -7.55 5.74
CA TRP A 8 -3.08 -7.34 6.78
C TRP A 8 -1.92 -8.33 6.70
N GLU A 9 -2.08 -9.50 6.07
CA GLU A 9 -0.98 -10.45 5.83
C GLU A 9 0.09 -9.91 4.88
N PHE A 10 -0.23 -8.89 4.06
CA PHE A 10 0.69 -8.27 3.10
C PHE A 10 1.35 -6.99 3.64
N PHE A 11 0.99 -6.58 4.86
CA PHE A 11 1.49 -5.35 5.47
C PHE A 11 2.03 -5.59 6.88
N THR A 12 3.10 -4.89 7.22
CA THR A 12 3.51 -4.74 8.62
C THR A 12 3.04 -3.41 9.16
N LEU A 13 2.35 -3.44 10.30
CA LEU A 13 1.90 -2.21 10.96
C LEU A 13 3.02 -1.58 11.78
N VAL A 14 3.22 -0.29 11.54
CA VAL A 14 4.23 0.53 12.21
C VAL A 14 3.53 1.71 12.88
N LYS A 15 3.98 2.06 14.09
CA LYS A 15 3.48 3.25 14.78
C LYS A 15 3.81 4.50 13.97
N ASN A 16 2.85 5.42 13.90
CA ASN A 16 3.06 6.71 13.27
C ASN A 16 3.29 7.75 14.36
N ASP A 17 4.51 8.27 14.43
CA ASP A 17 4.88 9.26 15.45
C ASP A 17 4.14 10.60 15.25
N ASN A 18 3.77 10.93 14.01
CA ASN A 18 3.05 12.16 13.66
C ASN A 18 1.55 12.07 13.96
N ASN A 19 0.97 10.86 13.91
CA ASN A 19 -0.44 10.65 14.19
C ASN A 19 -0.67 9.30 14.88
N LYS A 20 -0.73 9.35 16.22
CA LYS A 20 -0.86 8.16 17.09
C LYS A 20 -2.10 7.31 16.77
N SER A 21 -3.14 7.88 16.18
CA SER A 21 -4.38 7.16 15.83
C SER A 21 -4.31 6.45 14.47
N ASN A 22 -3.37 6.81 13.61
CA ASN A 22 -3.24 6.28 12.25
C ASN A 22 -1.91 5.57 12.05
N ALA A 23 -1.84 4.29 12.44
CA ALA A 23 -0.69 3.44 12.14
C ALA A 23 -0.37 3.41 10.64
N LYS A 24 0.92 3.35 10.30
CA LYS A 24 1.38 3.11 8.93
C LYS A 24 1.28 1.61 8.65
N ALA A 25 0.86 1.25 7.44
CA ALA A 25 0.90 -0.09 6.90
C ALA A 25 2.00 -0.15 5.84
N VAL A 26 3.11 -0.82 6.16
CA VAL A 26 4.28 -0.95 5.29
C VAL A 26 4.14 -2.23 4.46
N CYS A 27 4.27 -2.14 3.15
CA CYS A 27 4.15 -3.32 2.29
C CYS A 27 5.35 -4.26 2.50
N ILE A 28 5.06 -5.53 2.73
CA ILE A 28 6.10 -6.55 2.96
C ILE A 28 6.95 -6.73 1.70
N CYS A 29 6.33 -6.80 0.52
CA CYS A 29 7.04 -6.92 -0.76
C CYS A 29 7.99 -5.73 -1.01
N CYS A 30 7.52 -4.51 -0.76
CA CYS A 30 8.38 -3.33 -0.86
C CYS A 30 9.53 -3.39 0.14
N SER A 31 9.26 -3.79 1.39
CA SER A 31 10.30 -3.89 2.43
C SER A 31 11.40 -4.88 2.08
N GLN A 32 11.07 -5.99 1.40
CA GLN A 32 12.06 -6.95 0.95
C GLN A 32 12.92 -6.38 -0.19
N ASN A 33 12.33 -5.56 -1.06
CA ASN A 33 13.05 -4.97 -2.20
C ASN A 33 13.95 -3.79 -1.79
N VAL A 34 13.50 -2.91 -0.90
CA VAL A 34 14.25 -1.69 -0.50
C VAL A 34 15.27 -1.92 0.62
N GLY A 35 15.47 -3.17 1.08
CA GLY A 35 16.47 -3.51 2.09
C GLY A 35 15.97 -3.48 3.55
N GLY A 36 14.65 -3.53 3.76
CA GLY A 36 14.03 -3.80 5.06
C GLY A 36 12.92 -2.84 5.45
N LEU A 37 12.26 -3.16 6.56
CA LEU A 37 11.12 -2.39 7.09
C LEU A 37 11.50 -0.96 7.51
N ALA A 38 12.71 -0.79 8.07
CA ALA A 38 13.19 0.50 8.56
C ALA A 38 13.33 1.55 7.44
N ILE A 39 13.66 1.09 6.23
CA ILE A 39 13.77 1.93 5.03
C ILE A 39 12.37 2.10 4.43
N ALA A 40 11.63 1.01 4.24
CA ALA A 40 10.30 1.05 3.62
C ALA A 40 9.27 1.93 4.34
N GLN A 41 9.37 2.11 5.66
CA GLN A 41 8.46 2.98 6.42
C GLN A 41 8.69 4.49 6.19
N VAL A 42 9.85 4.87 5.65
CA VAL A 42 10.21 6.25 5.32
C VAL A 42 10.27 6.49 3.81
N THR A 43 10.40 5.45 2.99
CA THR A 43 10.36 5.55 1.52
C THR A 43 8.93 5.80 1.04
N PRO A 44 8.66 6.92 0.34
CA PRO A 44 7.36 7.16 -0.29
C PRO A 44 6.98 6.02 -1.23
N GLY A 45 5.69 5.68 -1.28
CA GLY A 45 5.19 4.59 -2.12
C GLY A 45 5.42 3.18 -1.56
N CYS A 46 6.26 2.99 -0.54
CA CYS A 46 6.47 1.68 0.10
C CYS A 46 5.53 1.41 1.29
N PHE A 47 4.83 2.44 1.76
CA PHE A 47 3.87 2.36 2.85
C PHE A 47 2.58 3.12 2.52
N THR A 48 1.55 2.85 3.30
CA THR A 48 0.27 3.55 3.29
C THR A 48 -0.25 3.71 4.72
N PHE A 49 -1.43 4.27 4.92
CA PHE A 49 -2.09 4.28 6.23
C PHE A 49 -2.90 3.01 6.44
N ASN A 50 -3.08 2.59 7.70
CA ASN A 50 -3.88 1.43 8.07
C ASN A 50 -5.38 1.67 7.83
N LYS A 51 -5.76 1.71 6.54
CA LYS A 51 -7.12 1.82 6.04
C LYS A 51 -7.24 0.83 4.90
N THR A 52 -8.20 -0.08 5.01
CA THR A 52 -8.51 -1.13 4.04
C THR A 52 -8.46 -0.66 2.58
N ARG A 53 -9.13 0.46 2.26
CA ARG A 53 -9.18 1.00 0.89
C ARG A 53 -7.78 1.36 0.37
N LEU A 54 -6.94 1.95 1.22
CA LEU A 54 -5.60 2.37 0.85
C LEU A 54 -4.65 1.18 0.72
N CYS A 55 -4.73 0.19 1.62
CA CYS A 55 -3.97 -1.05 1.50
C CYS A 55 -4.30 -1.79 0.20
N ARG A 56 -5.58 -1.90 -0.15
CA ARG A 56 -6.01 -2.50 -1.42
C ARG A 56 -5.48 -1.74 -2.63
N ASN A 57 -5.61 -0.40 -2.62
CA ASN A 57 -5.11 0.45 -3.70
C ASN A 57 -3.58 0.37 -3.85
N HIS A 58 -2.85 0.18 -2.74
CA HIS A 58 -1.43 -0.06 -2.78
C HIS A 58 -1.14 -1.40 -3.48
N LEU A 59 -1.77 -2.51 -3.08
CA LEU A 59 -1.53 -3.81 -3.71
C LEU A 59 -1.89 -3.84 -5.21
N THR A 60 -2.94 -3.13 -5.63
CA THR A 60 -3.31 -3.02 -7.06
C THR A 60 -2.28 -2.31 -7.91
N ASN A 61 -1.46 -1.43 -7.32
CA ASN A 61 -0.49 -0.60 -8.04
C ASN A 61 0.97 -0.97 -7.74
N CYS A 62 1.23 -1.72 -6.68
CA CYS A 62 2.56 -2.08 -6.23
C CYS A 62 3.26 -3.04 -7.22
N GLU A 63 4.31 -2.56 -7.85
CA GLU A 63 5.12 -3.34 -8.80
C GLU A 63 5.81 -4.53 -8.11
N ASN A 64 6.34 -4.31 -6.90
CA ASN A 64 6.99 -5.37 -6.11
C ASN A 64 6.01 -6.49 -5.72
N PHE A 65 4.74 -6.15 -5.53
CA PHE A 65 3.69 -7.15 -5.29
C PHE A 65 3.36 -7.89 -6.60
N LYS A 66 3.17 -7.15 -7.70
CA LYS A 66 2.87 -7.75 -9.01
C LYS A 66 3.96 -8.64 -9.57
N SER A 67 5.22 -8.44 -9.17
CA SER A 67 6.35 -9.26 -9.61
C SER A 67 6.47 -10.57 -8.83
N LEU A 68 5.94 -10.64 -7.61
CA LEU A 68 6.04 -11.82 -6.73
C LEU A 68 4.85 -12.78 -6.87
N TYR A 69 3.68 -12.28 -7.29
CA TYR A 69 2.46 -13.07 -7.40
C TYR A 69 2.00 -13.17 -8.86
N SER A 70 1.39 -14.30 -9.21
CA SER A 70 0.73 -14.45 -10.50
C SER A 70 -0.54 -13.60 -10.58
N LYS A 71 -1.02 -13.32 -11.81
CA LYS A 71 -2.26 -12.55 -12.02
C LYS A 71 -3.47 -13.19 -11.33
N GLU A 72 -3.51 -14.52 -11.27
CA GLU A 72 -4.59 -15.29 -10.63
C GLU A 72 -4.56 -15.09 -9.11
N GLU A 73 -3.38 -15.23 -8.49
CA GLU A 73 -3.19 -14.98 -7.06
C GLU A 73 -3.49 -13.53 -6.69
N ILE A 74 -3.02 -12.56 -7.49
CA ILE A 74 -3.33 -11.14 -7.30
C ILE A 74 -4.84 -10.92 -7.31
N THR A 75 -5.56 -11.54 -8.25
CA THR A 75 -7.01 -11.42 -8.35
C THR A 75 -7.70 -12.06 -7.15
N GLU A 76 -7.24 -13.23 -6.70
CA GLU A 76 -7.77 -13.93 -5.53
C GLU A 76 -7.56 -13.10 -4.25
N ILE A 77 -6.34 -12.59 -4.03
CA ILE A 77 -5.99 -11.72 -2.89
C ILE A 77 -6.84 -10.45 -2.90
N LEU A 78 -6.98 -9.80 -4.06
CA LEU A 78 -7.78 -8.58 -4.19
C LEU A 78 -9.29 -8.83 -4.12
N SER A 79 -9.76 -10.06 -4.38
CA SER A 79 -11.17 -10.47 -4.28
C SER A 79 -11.61 -10.79 -2.84
N CYS A 80 -10.65 -11.00 -1.93
CA CYS A 80 -10.95 -11.31 -0.54
C CYS A 80 -11.79 -10.19 0.07
N SER A 81 -12.94 -10.57 0.63
CA SER A 81 -13.83 -9.62 1.29
C SER A 81 -13.18 -9.17 2.60
N VAL A 82 -12.91 -7.87 2.69
CA VAL A 82 -12.43 -7.30 3.93
C VAL A 82 -13.61 -7.26 4.88
N PRO A 83 -13.47 -7.72 6.13
CA PRO A 83 -14.42 -7.35 7.17
C PRO A 83 -14.44 -5.82 7.22
N LYS A 84 -15.53 -5.21 6.73
CA LYS A 84 -15.75 -3.78 6.92
C LYS A 84 -15.64 -3.53 8.42
N ASP A 85 -14.71 -2.66 8.80
CA ASP A 85 -14.71 -1.99 10.09
C ASP A 85 -16.14 -1.52 10.35
N SER A 86 -16.85 -2.21 11.23
CA SER A 86 -18.30 -2.15 11.34
C SER A 86 -18.70 -0.90 12.12
N LYS A 87 -18.37 0.27 11.58
CA LYS A 87 -18.98 1.52 12.03
C LYS A 87 -20.44 1.50 11.58
N LYS A 88 -21.31 1.27 12.56
CA LYS A 88 -22.79 1.30 12.52
C LYS A 88 -23.35 2.10 11.33
N LYS A 89 -24.20 1.42 10.55
CA LYS A 89 -25.15 2.06 9.63
C LYS A 89 -26.01 3.07 10.38
N SER A 90 -26.03 4.32 9.92
CA SER A 90 -27.24 5.15 10.00
C SER A 90 -27.27 6.20 8.87
N LYS A 91 -28.07 5.86 7.85
CA LYS A 91 -28.98 6.67 7.02
C LYS A 91 -28.45 7.73 6.03
N ASN A 92 -28.90 7.47 4.79
CA ASN A 92 -29.40 8.35 3.71
C ASN A 92 -28.45 9.10 2.75
N CYS A 93 -28.55 8.67 1.49
CA CYS A 93 -28.78 9.44 0.25
C CYS A 93 -28.07 10.79 0.08
N ASN A 94 -27.09 10.86 -0.82
CA ASN A 94 -27.29 11.45 -2.15
C ASN A 94 -26.07 11.22 -3.05
N GLU A 95 -26.37 11.07 -4.33
CA GLU A 95 -25.48 11.27 -5.46
C GLU A 95 -24.89 12.68 -5.38
N ASP A 96 -23.56 12.80 -5.34
CA ASP A 96 -22.85 13.91 -5.97
C ASP A 96 -21.35 13.60 -6.08
N THR A 97 -20.84 13.90 -7.26
CA THR A 97 -19.45 13.82 -7.66
C THR A 97 -18.64 14.85 -6.90
N SER A 98 -17.52 14.47 -6.29
CA SER A 98 -16.43 15.41 -6.00
C SER A 98 -15.12 14.63 -6.05
N ASP A 99 -14.47 14.74 -7.20
CA ASP A 99 -13.02 14.77 -7.32
C ASP A 99 -12.49 15.78 -6.29
N GLU A 100 -11.65 15.31 -5.39
CA GLU A 100 -10.67 16.16 -4.73
C GLU A 100 -9.31 15.63 -5.15
N GLU A 101 -8.84 16.22 -6.24
CA GLU A 101 -7.43 16.28 -6.61
C GLU A 101 -6.67 16.98 -5.48
N GLU A 102 -5.67 16.31 -4.92
CA GLU A 102 -4.56 16.97 -4.24
C GLU A 102 -3.28 16.63 -5.03
N GLU A 103 -2.98 17.50 -6.00
CA GLU A 103 -1.63 17.95 -6.37
C GLU A 103 -0.85 18.29 -5.08
N GLU A 104 0.46 18.22 -4.92
CA GLU A 104 1.66 17.99 -5.72
C GLU A 104 2.77 17.81 -4.66
N GLU A 105 3.86 17.11 -4.94
CA GLU A 105 5.20 17.70 -4.77
C GLU A 105 6.25 16.81 -5.44
N GLU A 106 6.83 17.36 -6.50
CA GLU A 106 8.00 16.84 -7.18
C GLU A 106 9.18 16.68 -6.22
N ARG A 107 9.91 15.58 -6.36
CA ARG A 107 11.36 15.65 -6.22
C ARG A 107 12.01 14.72 -7.22
N GLU A 108 12.41 15.33 -8.33
CA GLU A 108 13.52 14.83 -9.13
C GLU A 108 14.74 14.72 -8.21
N GLU A 109 15.26 13.52 -7.99
CA GLU A 109 16.69 13.35 -7.74
C GLU A 109 17.23 12.37 -8.78
N ASP A 110 17.87 13.01 -9.76
CA ASP A 110 18.79 12.44 -10.72
C ASP A 110 19.89 11.65 -9.97
N PHE A 111 19.84 10.32 -10.03
CA PHE A 111 21.02 9.49 -9.80
C PHE A 111 21.23 8.58 -10.99
N ASN A 112 21.53 9.20 -12.13
CA ASN A 112 22.21 8.52 -13.21
C ASN A 112 23.72 8.75 -13.07
N LEU A 113 24.41 7.82 -12.42
CA LEU A 113 25.72 7.42 -12.94
C LEU A 113 25.82 5.91 -12.96
N GLN A 114 25.35 5.37 -14.09
CA GLN A 114 25.70 4.06 -14.60
C GLN A 114 27.19 3.79 -14.40
N ASN A 115 27.47 2.79 -13.57
CA ASN A 115 28.50 1.80 -13.84
C ASN A 115 28.48 1.47 -15.34
N GLN A 116 29.63 1.51 -16.03
CA GLN A 116 30.29 0.42 -16.78
C GLN A 116 31.67 0.94 -17.32
N PRO A 117 32.50 0.18 -18.07
CA PRO A 117 33.52 -0.74 -17.55
C PRO A 117 34.93 -0.51 -18.15
N LYS A 118 35.92 -1.25 -17.63
CA LYS A 118 37.25 -1.62 -18.18
C LYS A 118 37.64 -1.06 -19.57
N ARG A 119 38.80 -0.42 -19.62
CA ARG A 119 39.94 -0.79 -20.50
C ARG A 119 41.25 -0.40 -19.87
#